data_AF-A0A9P0KCV4-F1
#
_entry.id   AF-A0A9P0KCV4-F1
#
_cell.length_a   1.000
_cell.length_b   1.000
_cell.length_c   1.000
_cell.angle_alpha   90.00
_cell.angle_beta   90.00
_cell.angle_gamma   90.00
#
_symmetry.space_group_name_H-M   'P 1'
#
loop_
_entity.id
_entity.type
_entity.pdbx_description
1 polymer ?
#
loop_
_entity_poly.entity_id
_entity_poly.type
_entity_poly.pdbx_seq_one_letter_code
_entity_poly.pdbx_strand_id
1 'polypeptide(L)'
;MEHDVAIRTQVNETIILLAVQCIRNILLTKKKKRRNRAIWVRDWINRRENLGASTRLLVEMRAEDSEGYQNHLSMLPHQFDELLSKIENAIQKQDTHMRNAIPAKIKLEVTLRYLAAGDSMYTLEALHRVARSTIAQFIPEVCDAIYRALKAYMRIPCHEEWKRIEHGFQTKWNFPGCIGALDGKHIGKYTCS
;
A
#
# COMPACT_ATOMS: atom_id res chain seq x y z
N MET A 1 57.44 0.90 -7.12
CA MET A 1 56.06 1.01 -7.63
C MET A 1 55.11 0.07 -6.90
N GLU A 2 55.44 -1.21 -6.68
CA GLU A 2 54.56 -2.16 -5.97
C GLU A 2 54.25 -1.79 -4.52
N HIS A 3 55.24 -1.25 -3.78
CA HIS A 3 55.07 -0.88 -2.37
C HIS A 3 54.09 0.29 -2.15
N ASP A 4 53.98 1.20 -3.12
CA ASP A 4 53.08 2.36 -3.07
C ASP A 4 51.64 1.97 -3.43
N VAL A 5 51.48 1.00 -4.33
CA VAL A 5 50.19 0.38 -4.65
C VAL A 5 49.68 -0.43 -3.47
N ALA A 6 50.54 -1.20 -2.78
CA ALA A 6 50.17 -1.94 -1.58
C ALA A 6 49.69 -1.01 -0.44
N ILE A 7 50.37 0.11 -0.22
CA ILE A 7 49.95 1.11 0.78
C ILE A 7 48.59 1.71 0.43
N ARG A 8 48.36 2.09 -0.83
CA ARG A 8 47.06 2.63 -1.27
C ARG A 8 45.92 1.63 -1.11
N THR A 9 46.16 0.35 -1.44
CA THR A 9 45.17 -0.71 -1.24
C THR A 9 44.86 -0.91 0.23
N GLN A 10 45.88 -0.93 1.09
CA GLN A 10 45.70 -1.07 2.55
C GLN A 10 44.93 0.12 3.15
N VAL A 11 45.23 1.34 2.70
CA VAL A 11 44.51 2.54 3.13
C VAL A 11 43.05 2.50 2.68
N ASN A 12 42.78 2.09 1.44
CA ASN A 12 41.42 1.95 0.92
C ASN A 12 40.61 0.89 1.68
N GLU A 13 41.20 -0.26 1.99
CA GLU A 13 40.55 -1.29 2.81
C GLU A 13 40.21 -0.75 4.21
N THR A 14 41.12 -0.02 4.82
CA THR A 14 40.92 0.57 6.15
C THR A 14 39.79 1.62 6.12
N ILE A 15 39.74 2.46 5.09
CA ILE A 15 38.68 3.45 4.89
C ILE A 15 37.31 2.77 4.71
N ILE A 16 37.24 1.70 3.91
CA ILE A 16 36.00 0.95 3.68
C ILE A 16 35.51 0.33 5.00
N LEU A 17 36.40 -0.28 5.78
CA LEU A 17 36.06 -0.89 7.07
C LEU A 17 35.53 0.15 8.07
N LEU A 18 36.16 1.32 8.15
CA LEU A 18 35.70 2.42 9.00
C LEU A 18 34.35 2.97 8.53
N ALA A 19 34.14 3.12 7.22
CA ALA A 19 32.88 3.58 6.66
C ALA A 19 31.72 2.61 6.96
N VAL A 20 31.94 1.30 6.77
CA VAL A 20 30.96 0.26 7.10
C VAL A 20 30.62 0.28 8.59
N GLN A 21 31.62 0.42 9.46
CA GLN A 21 31.41 0.46 10.90
C GLN A 21 30.63 1.71 11.36
N CYS A 22 30.91 2.88 10.77
CA CYS A 22 30.17 4.11 11.00
C CYS A 22 28.71 3.98 10.53
N ILE A 23 28.47 3.44 9.33
CA ILE A 23 27.12 3.18 8.80
C ILE A 23 26.36 2.23 9.73
N ARG A 24 27.00 1.15 10.19
CA ARG A 24 26.40 0.19 11.13
C ARG A 24 25.95 0.88 12.42
N ASN A 25 26.80 1.73 13.01
CA ASN A 25 26.46 2.46 14.23
C ASN A 25 25.31 3.47 14.02
N ILE A 26 25.27 4.16 12.87
CA ILE A 26 24.16 5.07 12.52
C ILE A 26 22.85 4.26 12.34
N LEU A 27 22.90 3.08 11.72
CA LEU A 27 21.73 2.21 11.56
C LEU A 27 21.25 1.64 12.91
N LEU A 28 22.17 1.28 13.80
CA LEU A 28 21.86 0.78 15.15
C LEU A 28 21.27 1.87 16.04
N THR A 29 21.81 3.09 15.99
CA THR A 29 21.27 4.25 16.75
C THR A 29 19.92 4.73 16.20
N LYS A 30 19.66 4.56 14.89
CA LYS A 30 18.34 4.80 14.28
C LYS A 30 17.27 3.76 14.66
N LYS A 31 17.63 2.62 15.28
CA LYS A 31 16.63 1.74 15.92
C LYS A 31 16.07 2.44 17.16
N LYS A 32 15.07 3.32 16.95
CA LYS A 32 14.30 4.00 18.01
C LYS A 32 14.00 3.03 19.15
N LYS A 33 14.47 3.34 20.37
CA LYS A 33 14.01 2.66 21.59
C LYS A 33 12.48 2.68 21.58
N ARG A 34 11.83 1.52 21.51
CA ARG A 34 10.37 1.42 21.56
C ARG A 34 9.96 1.92 22.94
N ARG A 35 9.31 3.10 23.01
CA ARG A 35 8.71 3.58 24.26
C ARG A 35 7.71 2.52 24.71
N ASN A 36 7.83 2.06 25.95
CA ASN A 36 6.84 1.18 26.55
C ASN A 36 5.50 1.92 26.50
N ARG A 37 4.55 1.36 25.76
CA ARG A 37 3.22 1.94 25.65
C ARG A 37 2.50 1.66 26.97
N ALA A 38 1.98 2.71 27.63
CA ALA A 38 1.12 2.56 28.79
C ALA A 38 -0.18 1.80 28.46
N ILE A 39 -0.65 1.94 27.22
CA ILE A 39 -1.84 1.26 26.70
C ILE A 39 -1.47 0.58 25.39
N TRP A 40 -1.70 -0.72 25.32
CA TRP A 40 -1.32 -1.54 24.17
C TRP A 40 -2.20 -1.24 22.93
N VAL A 41 -3.51 -1.14 23.14
CA VAL A 41 -4.53 -0.74 22.15
C VAL A 41 -5.57 0.15 22.85
N ARG A 42 -6.02 1.22 22.20
CA ARG A 42 -7.07 2.10 22.75
C ARG A 42 -8.39 1.33 22.83
N ASP A 43 -9.16 1.46 23.92
CA ASP A 43 -10.38 0.68 24.14
C ASP A 43 -11.41 0.78 23.01
N TRP A 44 -11.58 1.97 22.44
CA TRP A 44 -12.52 2.18 21.35
C TRP A 44 -12.09 1.47 20.06
N ILE A 45 -10.79 1.23 19.84
CA ILE A 45 -10.26 0.45 18.71
C ILE A 45 -10.53 -1.05 18.95
N ASN A 46 -10.55 -1.48 20.21
CA ASN A 46 -10.83 -2.88 20.55
C ASN A 46 -12.28 -3.28 20.23
N ARG A 47 -13.20 -2.32 20.18
CA ARG A 47 -14.62 -2.52 19.82
C ARG A 47 -14.87 -2.69 18.31
N ARG A 48 -13.84 -3.04 17.52
CA ARG A 48 -13.92 -3.20 16.06
C ARG A 48 -15.00 -4.20 15.61
N GLU A 49 -15.09 -5.34 16.28
CA GLU A 49 -16.03 -6.40 15.90
C GLU A 49 -17.48 -5.95 16.02
N ASN A 50 -17.79 -5.13 17.03
CA ASN A 50 -19.17 -4.69 17.30
C ASN A 50 -19.53 -3.33 16.68
N LEU A 51 -18.54 -2.44 16.50
CA LEU A 51 -18.79 -1.03 16.15
C LEU A 51 -17.96 -0.55 14.94
N GLY A 52 -17.25 -1.43 14.25
CA GLY A 52 -16.50 -1.08 13.04
C GLY A 52 -17.42 -0.97 11.82
N ALA A 53 -17.06 -0.12 10.86
CA ALA A 53 -17.83 0.01 9.62
C ALA A 53 -18.00 -1.31 8.85
N SER A 54 -16.99 -2.19 8.91
CA SER A 54 -17.03 -3.51 8.27
C SER A 54 -18.20 -4.39 8.74
N THR A 55 -18.53 -4.35 10.04
CA THR A 55 -19.54 -5.22 10.63
C THR A 55 -20.92 -4.59 10.72
N ARG A 56 -21.02 -3.26 10.56
CA ARG A 56 -22.29 -2.52 10.57
C ARG A 56 -22.56 -1.85 9.23
N LEU A 57 -21.94 -0.70 9.00
CA LEU A 57 -22.19 0.16 7.84
C LEU A 57 -22.13 -0.60 6.51
N LEU A 58 -21.08 -1.39 6.28
CA LEU A 58 -20.90 -2.11 5.02
C LEU A 58 -21.82 -3.32 4.87
N VAL A 59 -22.35 -3.86 5.98
CA VAL A 59 -23.36 -4.92 5.95
C VAL A 59 -24.72 -4.34 5.58
N GLU A 60 -25.09 -3.21 6.21
CA GLU A 60 -26.31 -2.46 5.91
C GLU A 60 -26.31 -1.98 4.45
N MET A 61 -25.23 -1.30 4.02
CA MET A 61 -25.08 -0.86 2.62
C MET A 61 -25.17 -2.03 1.64
N ARG A 62 -24.53 -3.16 1.93
CA ARG A 62 -24.59 -4.33 1.04
C ARG A 62 -26.02 -4.89 0.92
N ALA A 63 -26.81 -4.83 1.98
CA ALA A 63 -28.17 -5.37 1.98
C ALA A 63 -29.21 -4.41 1.41
N GLU A 64 -29.06 -3.11 1.68
CA GLU A 64 -30.09 -2.10 1.44
C GLU A 64 -29.72 -1.11 0.32
N ASP A 65 -28.44 -0.87 0.07
CA ASP A 65 -27.96 0.19 -0.83
C ASP A 65 -26.70 -0.23 -1.61
N SER A 66 -26.91 -1.01 -2.68
CA SER A 66 -25.83 -1.47 -3.56
C SER A 66 -25.09 -0.32 -4.26
N GLU A 67 -25.78 0.78 -4.56
CA GLU A 67 -25.18 1.96 -5.19
C GLU A 67 -24.28 2.70 -4.19
N GLY A 68 -24.74 2.92 -2.97
CA GLY A 68 -23.94 3.48 -1.88
C GLY A 68 -22.72 2.61 -1.57
N TYR A 69 -22.85 1.28 -1.58
CA TYR A 69 -21.71 0.37 -1.43
C TYR A 69 -20.69 0.55 -2.56
N GLN A 70 -21.16 0.60 -3.81
CA GLN A 70 -20.30 0.82 -4.97
C GLN A 70 -19.60 2.17 -4.89
N ASN A 71 -20.30 3.24 -4.52
CA ASN A 71 -19.70 4.55 -4.33
C ASN A 71 -18.71 4.57 -3.16
N HIS A 72 -18.96 3.76 -2.12
CA HIS A 72 -18.11 3.71 -0.94
C HIS A 72 -16.76 3.02 -1.21
N LEU A 73 -16.76 1.92 -1.97
CA LEU A 73 -15.58 1.08 -2.23
C LEU A 73 -15.11 1.08 -3.70
N SER A 74 -15.79 1.82 -4.58
CA SER A 74 -15.63 1.77 -6.05
C SER A 74 -15.82 0.38 -6.65
N MET A 75 -16.60 -0.49 -6.01
CA MET A 75 -16.76 -1.90 -6.41
C MET A 75 -18.12 -2.46 -5.97
N LEU A 76 -18.75 -3.26 -6.83
CA LEU A 76 -20.01 -3.94 -6.48
C LEU A 76 -19.77 -5.06 -5.45
N PRO A 77 -20.78 -5.41 -4.62
CA PRO A 77 -20.65 -6.45 -3.60
C PRO A 77 -20.11 -7.80 -4.12
N HIS A 78 -20.61 -8.27 -5.26
CA HIS A 78 -20.18 -9.55 -5.85
C HIS A 78 -18.74 -9.49 -6.38
N GLN A 79 -18.32 -8.35 -6.95
CA GLN A 79 -16.94 -8.15 -7.41
C GLN A 79 -15.96 -8.11 -6.23
N PHE A 80 -16.40 -7.52 -5.11
CA PHE A 80 -15.64 -7.52 -3.88
C PHE A 80 -15.42 -8.95 -3.38
N ASP A 81 -16.44 -9.80 -3.38
CA ASP A 81 -16.34 -11.19 -2.94
C ASP A 81 -15.42 -12.00 -3.87
N GLU A 82 -15.53 -11.80 -5.18
CA GLU A 82 -14.64 -12.44 -6.15
C GLU A 82 -13.18 -12.03 -5.93
N LEU A 83 -12.91 -10.73 -5.75
CA LEU A 83 -11.57 -10.24 -5.48
C LEU A 83 -11.03 -10.77 -4.15
N LEU A 84 -11.85 -10.75 -3.10
CA LEU A 84 -11.50 -11.28 -1.78
C LEU A 84 -11.08 -12.75 -1.89
N SER A 85 -11.85 -13.58 -2.60
CA SER A 85 -11.55 -15.00 -2.78
C SER A 85 -10.18 -15.24 -3.43
N LYS A 86 -9.74 -14.35 -4.33
CA LYS A 86 -8.43 -14.44 -5.01
C LYS A 86 -7.26 -14.05 -4.11
N ILE A 87 -7.46 -13.08 -3.21
CA ILE A 87 -6.36 -12.49 -2.42
C ILE A 87 -6.33 -12.97 -0.97
N GLU A 88 -7.41 -13.56 -0.46
CA GLU A 88 -7.59 -13.90 0.96
C GLU A 88 -6.39 -14.69 1.51
N ASN A 89 -5.98 -15.75 0.81
CA ASN A 89 -4.84 -16.59 1.18
C ASN A 89 -3.52 -15.82 1.26
N ALA A 90 -3.36 -14.74 0.48
CA ALA A 90 -2.15 -13.93 0.46
C ALA A 90 -2.11 -12.90 1.58
N ILE A 91 -3.28 -12.41 2.03
CA ILE A 91 -3.37 -11.29 2.99
C ILE A 91 -3.79 -11.72 4.40
N GLN A 92 -4.37 -12.92 4.56
CA GLN A 92 -4.78 -13.43 5.86
C GLN A 92 -3.54 -13.69 6.74
N LYS A 93 -3.59 -13.20 7.99
CA LYS A 93 -2.53 -13.45 8.98
C LYS A 93 -3.06 -14.42 10.02
N GLN A 94 -2.17 -15.18 10.65
CA GLN A 94 -2.52 -16.10 11.73
C GLN A 94 -2.88 -15.33 13.00
N ASP A 95 -3.86 -15.83 13.72
CA ASP A 95 -4.18 -15.35 15.06
C ASP A 95 -3.02 -15.64 16.01
N THR A 96 -2.78 -14.72 16.92
CA THR A 96 -1.77 -14.89 17.97
C THR A 96 -2.47 -15.00 19.32
N HIS A 97 -1.87 -15.70 20.29
CA HIS A 97 -2.40 -15.80 21.66
C HIS A 97 -2.72 -14.44 22.30
N MET A 98 -2.08 -13.36 21.84
CA MET A 98 -2.30 -12.02 22.38
C MET A 98 -3.36 -11.23 21.62
N ARG A 99 -3.61 -11.50 20.33
CA ARG A 99 -4.54 -10.74 19.49
C ARG A 99 -5.03 -11.53 18.28
N ASN A 100 -6.34 -11.44 18.03
CA ASN A 100 -6.94 -11.85 16.76
C ASN A 100 -6.37 -11.01 15.61
N ALA A 101 -5.96 -11.70 14.55
CA ALA A 101 -5.55 -11.08 13.31
C ALA A 101 -6.70 -10.25 12.74
N ILE A 102 -6.35 -9.16 12.04
CA ILE A 102 -7.35 -8.44 11.27
C ILE A 102 -7.75 -9.34 10.10
N PRO A 103 -9.05 -9.64 9.93
CA PRO A 103 -9.52 -10.46 8.81
C PRO A 103 -9.15 -9.86 7.46
N ALA A 104 -8.89 -10.72 6.48
CA ALA A 104 -8.64 -10.36 5.09
C ALA A 104 -9.68 -9.39 4.53
N LYS A 105 -10.97 -9.65 4.80
CA LYS A 105 -12.10 -8.80 4.41
C LYS A 105 -11.92 -7.34 4.85
N ILE A 106 -11.60 -7.11 6.13
CA ILE A 106 -11.44 -5.75 6.68
C ILE A 106 -10.23 -5.07 6.04
N LYS A 107 -9.12 -5.80 5.82
CA LYS A 107 -7.94 -5.24 5.16
C LYS A 107 -8.27 -4.79 3.73
N LEU A 108 -9.02 -5.60 2.98
CA LEU A 108 -9.43 -5.25 1.63
C LEU A 108 -10.35 -4.02 1.62
N GLU A 109 -11.38 -3.98 2.47
CA GLU A 109 -12.29 -2.81 2.57
C GLU A 109 -11.53 -1.52 2.86
N VAL A 110 -10.62 -1.53 3.85
CA VAL A 110 -9.82 -0.35 4.21
C VAL A 110 -8.93 0.07 3.05
N THR A 111 -8.28 -0.87 2.36
CA THR A 111 -7.41 -0.57 1.22
C THR A 111 -8.21 -0.02 0.04
N LEU A 112 -9.36 -0.61 -0.28
CA LEU A 112 -10.22 -0.11 -1.36
C LEU A 112 -10.73 1.29 -1.04
N ARG A 113 -11.18 1.54 0.18
CA ARG A 113 -11.60 2.88 0.61
C ARG A 113 -10.47 3.90 0.50
N TYR A 114 -9.25 3.51 0.88
CA TYR A 114 -8.06 4.35 0.73
C TYR A 114 -7.77 4.68 -0.74
N LEU A 115 -7.88 3.71 -1.65
CA LEU A 115 -7.59 3.89 -3.08
C LEU A 115 -8.70 4.67 -3.81
N ALA A 116 -9.96 4.37 -3.49
CA ALA A 116 -11.15 4.94 -4.13
C ALA A 116 -11.36 6.40 -3.72
N ALA A 117 -11.47 6.66 -2.41
CA ALA A 117 -11.81 7.98 -1.89
C ALA A 117 -10.58 8.85 -1.58
N GLY A 118 -9.38 8.24 -1.49
CA GLY A 118 -8.20 8.96 -1.01
C GLY A 118 -8.28 9.33 0.48
N ASP A 119 -9.05 8.57 1.26
CA ASP A 119 -9.31 8.88 2.67
C ASP A 119 -8.02 8.96 3.48
N SER A 120 -7.98 9.90 4.43
CA SER A 120 -6.86 10.00 5.34
C SER A 120 -6.77 8.78 6.25
N MET A 121 -5.55 8.42 6.68
CA MET A 121 -5.32 7.35 7.66
C MET A 121 -6.11 7.55 8.97
N TYR A 122 -6.39 8.81 9.34
CA TYR A 122 -7.17 9.14 10.53
C TYR A 122 -8.65 8.76 10.35
N THR A 123 -9.21 9.06 9.18
CA THR A 123 -10.59 8.71 8.82
C THR A 123 -10.76 7.20 8.83
N LEU A 124 -9.83 6.47 8.19
CA LEU A 124 -9.87 5.01 8.14
C LEU A 124 -9.72 4.37 9.54
N GLU A 125 -8.86 4.94 10.40
CA GLU A 125 -8.70 4.48 11.78
C GLU A 125 -9.98 4.63 12.59
N ALA A 126 -10.66 5.78 12.47
CA ALA A 126 -11.92 6.03 13.16
C ALA A 126 -13.04 5.12 12.64
N LEU A 127 -13.16 5.00 11.31
CA LEU A 127 -14.23 4.28 10.62
C LEU A 127 -14.15 2.76 10.85
N HIS A 128 -12.98 2.17 10.60
CA HIS A 128 -12.80 0.71 10.70
C HIS A 128 -12.26 0.26 12.06
N ARG A 129 -11.95 1.19 12.97
CA ARG A 129 -11.37 0.88 14.30
C ARG A 129 -10.11 0.03 14.18
N VAL A 130 -9.21 0.48 13.30
CA VAL A 130 -7.90 -0.14 13.08
C VAL A 130 -6.82 0.92 13.28
N ALA A 131 -5.78 0.59 14.04
CA ALA A 131 -4.71 1.53 14.30
C ALA A 131 -3.98 1.94 13.01
N ARG A 132 -3.68 3.23 12.85
CA ARG A 132 -3.00 3.78 11.67
C ARG A 132 -1.70 3.06 11.30
N SER A 133 -0.90 2.70 12.30
CA SER A 133 0.35 1.98 12.06
C SER A 133 0.13 0.61 11.43
N THR A 134 -1.00 -0.02 11.72
CA THR A 134 -1.38 -1.31 11.15
C THR A 134 -1.93 -1.14 9.73
N ILE A 135 -2.77 -0.12 9.51
CA ILE A 135 -3.25 0.26 8.18
C ILE A 135 -2.07 0.51 7.22
N ALA A 136 -1.12 1.35 7.62
CA ALA A 136 0.06 1.66 6.83
C ALA A 136 0.94 0.45 6.51
N GLN A 137 0.90 -0.61 7.34
CA GLN A 137 1.65 -1.84 7.10
C GLN A 137 0.98 -2.74 6.08
N PHE A 138 -0.33 -2.95 6.18
CA PHE A 138 -1.00 -3.90 5.29
C PHE A 138 -1.43 -3.30 3.95
N ILE A 139 -1.60 -1.97 3.82
CA ILE A 139 -2.01 -1.37 2.54
C ILE A 139 -1.09 -1.81 1.40
N PRO A 140 0.26 -1.69 1.50
CA PRO A 140 1.16 -2.17 0.46
C PRO A 140 1.04 -3.68 0.20
N GLU A 141 0.88 -4.48 1.26
CA GLU A 141 0.69 -5.94 1.16
C GLU A 141 -0.57 -6.28 0.35
N VAL A 142 -1.68 -5.58 0.62
CA VAL A 142 -2.95 -5.77 -0.08
C VAL A 142 -2.87 -5.26 -1.51
N CYS A 143 -2.25 -4.11 -1.76
CA CYS A 143 -2.05 -3.59 -3.12
C CYS A 143 -1.23 -4.56 -3.99
N ASP A 144 -0.17 -5.15 -3.44
CA ASP A 144 0.63 -6.16 -4.15
C ASP A 144 -0.18 -7.44 -4.40
N ALA A 145 -0.98 -7.90 -3.43
CA ALA A 145 -1.87 -9.04 -3.62
C ALA A 145 -2.92 -8.77 -4.72
N ILE A 146 -3.55 -7.58 -4.73
CA ILE A 146 -4.51 -7.17 -5.78
C ILE A 146 -3.80 -7.14 -7.13
N TYR A 147 -2.62 -6.52 -7.22
CA TYR A 147 -1.84 -6.45 -8.45
C TYR A 147 -1.53 -7.84 -9.00
N ARG A 148 -1.07 -8.77 -8.17
CA ARG A 148 -0.77 -10.15 -8.59
C ARG A 148 -2.02 -10.89 -9.06
N ALA A 149 -3.13 -10.76 -8.33
CA ALA A 149 -4.40 -11.41 -8.67
C ALA A 149 -5.00 -10.87 -9.99
N LEU A 150 -4.82 -9.58 -10.27
CA LEU A 150 -5.38 -8.92 -11.45
C LEU A 150 -4.39 -8.77 -12.60
N LYS A 151 -3.14 -9.22 -12.44
CA LYS A 151 -2.08 -9.07 -13.44
C LYS A 151 -2.47 -9.61 -14.81
N ALA A 152 -3.23 -10.72 -14.85
CA ALA A 152 -3.70 -11.32 -16.09
C ALA A 152 -4.69 -10.42 -16.87
N TYR A 153 -5.39 -9.52 -16.19
CA TYR A 153 -6.34 -8.58 -16.80
C TYR A 153 -5.72 -7.23 -17.13
N MET A 154 -4.48 -6.97 -16.69
CA MET A 154 -3.76 -5.73 -16.96
C MET A 154 -2.81 -5.91 -18.14
N ARG A 155 -3.09 -5.21 -19.26
CA ARG A 155 -2.12 -5.09 -20.36
C ARG A 155 -1.25 -3.86 -20.12
N ILE A 156 0.03 -4.07 -19.82
CA ILE A 156 1.01 -2.98 -19.76
C ILE A 156 1.48 -2.72 -21.20
N PRO A 157 1.25 -1.51 -21.75
CA PRO A 157 1.73 -1.17 -23.08
C PRO A 157 3.25 -1.28 -23.20
N CYS A 158 3.75 -1.68 -24.37
CA CYS A 158 5.19 -1.62 -24.68
C CYS A 158 5.63 -0.19 -25.01
N HIS A 159 6.94 0.05 -25.10
CA HIS A 159 7.49 1.40 -25.37
C HIS A 159 6.90 2.05 -26.63
N GLU A 160 6.75 1.29 -27.71
CA GLU A 160 6.15 1.77 -28.96
C GLU A 160 4.64 2.04 -28.82
N GLU A 161 3.92 1.23 -28.03
CA GLU A 161 2.52 1.50 -27.71
C GLU A 161 2.35 2.78 -26.89
N TRP A 162 3.25 3.04 -25.93
CA TRP A 162 3.24 4.28 -25.16
C TRP A 162 3.44 5.51 -26.05
N LYS A 163 4.37 5.47 -27.01
CA LYS A 163 4.56 6.55 -28.00
C LYS A 163 3.30 6.78 -28.83
N ARG A 164 2.61 5.70 -29.24
CA ARG A 164 1.34 5.82 -29.99
C ARG A 164 0.25 6.45 -29.14
N ILE A 165 0.13 6.08 -27.86
CA ILE A 165 -0.84 6.67 -26.94
C ILE A 165 -0.54 8.15 -26.72
N GLU A 166 0.72 8.50 -26.45
CA GLU A 166 1.19 9.88 -26.30
C GLU A 166 0.88 10.75 -27.52
N HIS A 167 1.20 10.24 -28.72
CA HIS A 167 0.87 10.92 -29.96
C HIS A 167 -0.65 11.08 -30.14
N GLY A 168 -1.45 10.10 -29.72
CA GLY A 168 -2.91 10.17 -29.73
C GLY A 168 -3.46 11.29 -28.85
N PHE A 169 -2.95 11.42 -27.61
CA PHE A 169 -3.33 12.51 -26.70
C PHE A 169 -2.87 13.88 -27.22
N GLN A 170 -1.67 13.96 -27.79
CA GLN A 170 -1.15 15.18 -28.38
C GLN A 170 -2.00 15.63 -29.58
N THR A 171 -2.28 14.75 -30.53
CA THR A 171 -2.99 15.13 -31.76
C THR A 171 -4.47 15.42 -31.50
N LYS A 172 -5.14 14.63 -30.65
CA LYS A 172 -6.57 14.83 -30.40
C LYS A 172 -6.83 15.97 -29.43
N TRP A 173 -6.07 16.06 -28.33
CA TRP A 173 -6.39 16.90 -27.18
C TRP A 173 -5.29 17.93 -26.86
N ASN A 174 -4.30 18.10 -27.75
CA ASN A 174 -3.15 19.00 -27.59
C ASN A 174 -2.42 18.84 -26.25
N PHE A 175 -2.36 17.61 -25.74
CA PHE A 175 -1.76 17.30 -24.45
C PHE A 175 -0.50 16.44 -24.64
N PRO A 176 0.67 17.07 -24.84
CA PRO A 176 1.92 16.34 -25.02
C PRO A 176 2.35 15.65 -23.72
N GLY A 177 2.90 14.45 -23.81
CA GLY A 177 3.41 13.70 -22.66
C GLY A 177 2.38 12.90 -21.85
N CYS A 178 1.08 12.96 -22.20
CA CYS A 178 0.07 12.10 -21.57
C CYS A 178 0.14 10.70 -22.15
N ILE A 179 0.41 9.73 -21.28
CA ILE A 179 0.47 8.32 -21.66
C ILE A 179 -0.79 7.56 -21.24
N GLY A 180 -1.73 8.19 -20.55
CA GLY A 180 -2.99 7.57 -20.17
C GLY A 180 -3.83 8.45 -19.25
N ALA A 181 -5.13 8.15 -19.23
CA ALA A 181 -6.09 8.74 -18.31
C ALA A 181 -6.81 7.61 -17.56
N LEU A 182 -6.80 7.68 -16.23
CA LEU A 182 -7.54 6.78 -15.35
C LEU A 182 -8.52 7.65 -14.56
N ASP A 183 -9.80 7.53 -14.91
CA ASP A 183 -10.96 8.20 -14.31
C ASP A 183 -10.66 9.57 -13.65
N GLY A 184 -10.69 10.63 -14.46
CA GLY A 184 -10.44 12.02 -14.03
C GLY A 184 -8.99 12.36 -13.63
N LYS A 185 -8.10 11.37 -13.43
CA LYS A 185 -6.68 11.59 -13.10
C LYS A 185 -5.77 11.28 -14.29
N HIS A 186 -4.97 12.28 -14.68
CA HIS A 186 -3.98 12.19 -15.75
C HIS A 186 -2.66 11.66 -15.21
N ILE A 187 -2.05 10.68 -15.90
CA ILE A 187 -0.72 10.17 -15.56
C ILE A 187 0.29 10.78 -16.53
N GLY A 188 1.09 11.73 -16.03
CA GLY A 188 2.20 12.31 -16.78
C GLY A 188 3.45 11.44 -16.72
N LYS A 189 4.29 11.50 -17.76
CA LYS A 189 5.67 11.01 -17.67
C LYS A 189 6.42 11.82 -16.61
N TYR A 190 6.75 11.22 -15.47
CA TYR A 190 7.83 11.75 -14.62
C TYR A 190 9.14 11.36 -15.27
N THR A 191 9.79 12.32 -15.92
CA THR A 191 11.21 12.21 -16.26
C THR A 191 11.98 12.30 -14.95
N CYS A 192 12.51 11.17 -14.47
CA CYS A 192 13.68 11.22 -13.60
C CYS A 192 14.83 11.73 -14.47
N SER A 193 15.08 13.04 -14.36
CA SER A 193 16.28 13.68 -14.88
C SER A 193 17.51 13.26 -14.08
#